data_AF-A0A955RG02-F1
#
_entry.id   AF-A0A955RG02-F1
#
_cell.length_a   1.000
_cell.length_b   1.000
_cell.length_c   1.000
_cell.angle_alpha   90.00
_cell.angle_beta   90.00
_cell.angle_gamma   90.00
#
_symmetry.space_group_name_H-M   'P 1'
#
loop_
_entity.id
_entity.type
_entity.pdbx_description
1 polymer ?
#
loop_
_entity_poly.entity_id
_entity_poly.type
_entity_poly.pdbx_seq_one_letter_code
_entity_poly.pdbx_strand_id
1 'polypeptide(L)'
;LVHELGHALAARALKVRVGTITIHGLGGQVEHARTTPGRQLAISLAGPGAGLTLGMLTLGVAAAIPAVTQSDVGSSIVADLLFVNIVWSVFNLLPLFPLDGGNALRSGLALFTREVDAWRVTAGVGLLIGAGLVFLGWTSNEIFLLYIAGSATVTNWRILQELPAR
;
A
#
# COMPACT_ATOMS: atom_id res chain seq x y z
N LEU A 1 1.58 6.42 9.82
CA LEU A 1 1.05 7.81 9.82
C LEU A 1 1.54 8.63 8.63
N VAL A 2 2.85 8.73 8.38
CA VAL A 2 3.40 9.50 7.24
C VAL A 2 2.86 9.00 5.89
N HIS A 3 2.74 7.68 5.74
CA HIS A 3 2.07 7.03 4.62
C HIS A 3 0.65 7.58 4.39
N GLU A 4 -0.24 7.46 5.39
CA GLU A 4 -1.61 8.00 5.30
C GLU A 4 -1.65 9.52 5.07
N LEU A 5 -0.74 10.26 5.70
CA LEU A 5 -0.63 11.69 5.48
C LEU A 5 -0.27 12.00 4.02
N GLY A 6 0.57 11.19 3.38
CA GLY A 6 0.88 11.27 1.95
C GLY A 6 -0.37 11.20 1.08
N HIS A 7 -1.25 10.22 1.32
CA HIS A 7 -2.55 10.13 0.64
C HIS A 7 -3.42 11.37 0.88
N ALA A 8 -3.58 11.79 2.13
CA ALA A 8 -4.42 12.92 2.50
C ALA A 8 -3.92 14.24 1.90
N LEU A 9 -2.61 14.48 1.92
CA LEU A 9 -1.99 15.67 1.32
C LEU A 9 -2.13 15.68 -0.20
N ALA A 10 -1.91 14.56 -0.87
CA ALA A 10 -2.10 14.45 -2.32
C ALA A 10 -3.56 14.68 -2.71
N ALA A 11 -4.51 14.08 -1.97
CA ALA A 11 -5.94 14.30 -2.19
C ALA A 11 -6.30 15.79 -2.04
N ARG A 12 -5.83 16.45 -0.98
CA ARG A 12 -6.04 17.89 -0.77
C ARG A 12 -5.42 18.73 -1.88
N ALA A 13 -4.18 18.44 -2.29
CA ALA A 13 -3.49 19.15 -3.37
C ALA A 13 -4.24 19.03 -4.71
N LEU A 14 -4.83 17.86 -4.97
CA LEU A 14 -5.66 17.59 -6.15
C LEU A 14 -7.11 18.07 -6.01
N LYS A 15 -7.42 18.82 -4.96
CA LYS A 15 -8.77 19.35 -4.64
C LYS A 15 -9.82 18.25 -4.49
N VAL A 16 -9.42 17.07 -4.03
CA VAL A 16 -10.30 15.97 -3.63
C VAL A 16 -10.62 16.13 -2.15
N ARG A 17 -11.91 16.08 -1.80
CA ARG A 17 -12.36 16.22 -0.41
C ARG A 17 -11.89 15.01 0.41
N VAL A 18 -11.11 15.26 1.45
CA VAL A 18 -10.69 14.25 2.43
C VAL A 18 -11.70 14.23 3.58
N GLY A 19 -12.09 13.03 4.00
CA GLY A 19 -12.93 12.77 5.17
C GLY A 19 -12.06 12.44 6.37
N THR A 20 -12.17 11.21 6.85
CA THR A 20 -11.48 10.70 8.04
C THR A 20 -10.18 9.98 7.68
N ILE A 21 -9.23 10.01 8.62
CA ILE A 21 -8.07 9.12 8.63
C ILE A 21 -8.29 8.15 9.78
N THR A 22 -8.52 6.88 9.47
CA THR A 22 -8.76 5.83 10.45
C THR A 22 -7.50 5.00 10.60
N ILE A 23 -7.07 4.74 11.84
CA ILE A 23 -5.92 3.88 12.14
C ILE A 23 -6.44 2.65 12.88
N HIS A 24 -6.04 1.47 12.43
CA HIS A 24 -6.41 0.19 13.04
C HIS A 24 -5.22 -0.78 13.05
N GLY A 25 -5.37 -1.95 13.66
CA GLY A 25 -4.26 -2.90 13.87
C GLY A 25 -3.60 -3.45 12.60
N LEU A 26 -4.18 -3.22 11.41
CA LEU A 26 -3.65 -3.68 10.12
C LEU A 26 -3.11 -2.52 9.26
N GLY A 27 -3.17 -1.26 9.74
CA GLY A 27 -2.71 -0.10 8.99
C GLY A 27 -3.57 1.14 9.22
N GLY A 28 -3.62 2.01 8.21
CA GLY A 28 -4.53 3.14 8.18
C GLY A 28 -5.30 3.20 6.87
N GLN A 29 -6.34 4.01 6.86
CA GLN A 29 -7.11 4.31 5.66
C GLN A 29 -7.51 5.78 5.65
N VAL A 30 -7.33 6.44 4.51
CA VAL A 30 -7.84 7.79 4.26
C VAL A 30 -9.12 7.71 3.44
N GLU A 31 -10.23 8.13 4.02
CA GLU A 31 -11.47 8.33 3.27
C GLU A 31 -11.39 9.61 2.44
N HIS A 32 -11.76 9.53 1.16
CA HIS A 32 -11.84 10.69 0.30
C HIS A 32 -12.97 10.53 -0.74
N ALA A 33 -13.42 11.65 -1.30
CA ALA A 33 -14.44 11.63 -2.35
C ALA A 33 -13.97 10.87 -3.61
N ARG A 34 -14.93 10.30 -4.35
CA ARG A 34 -14.66 9.73 -5.68
C ARG A 34 -14.02 10.78 -6.59
N THR A 35 -13.07 10.34 -7.40
CA THR A 35 -12.25 11.21 -8.25
C THR A 35 -11.91 10.51 -9.57
N THR A 36 -11.25 11.23 -10.48
CA THR A 36 -10.83 10.66 -11.77
C THR A 36 -9.72 9.63 -11.60
N PRO A 37 -9.58 8.64 -12.51
CA PRO A 37 -8.56 7.60 -12.39
C PRO A 37 -7.14 8.16 -12.24
N GLY A 38 -6.78 9.21 -12.98
CA GLY A 38 -5.46 9.84 -12.85
C GLY A 38 -5.20 10.46 -11.47
N ARG A 39 -6.22 11.08 -10.86
CA ARG A 39 -6.12 11.61 -9.49
C ARG A 39 -6.04 10.49 -8.47
N GLN A 40 -6.83 9.43 -8.65
CA GLN A 40 -6.79 8.27 -7.78
C GLN A 40 -5.42 7.58 -7.81
N LEU A 41 -4.84 7.42 -9.01
CA LEU A 41 -3.50 6.87 -9.20
C LEU A 41 -2.46 7.69 -8.43
N ALA A 42 -2.48 9.02 -8.59
CA ALA A 42 -1.58 9.90 -7.87
C ALA A 42 -1.74 9.81 -6.35
N ILE A 43 -2.99 9.77 -5.86
CA ILE A 43 -3.27 9.60 -4.42
C ILE A 43 -2.74 8.25 -3.93
N SER A 44 -3.03 7.15 -4.61
CA SER A 44 -2.59 5.80 -4.21
C SER A 44 -1.07 5.66 -4.19
N LEU A 45 -0.34 6.34 -5.07
CA LEU A 45 1.14 6.32 -5.04
C LEU A 45 1.73 7.28 -4.00
N ALA A 46 0.99 8.30 -3.56
CA ALA A 46 1.51 9.31 -2.64
C ALA A 46 1.80 8.77 -1.24
N GLY A 47 1.03 7.80 -0.74
CA GLY A 47 1.30 7.18 0.56
C GLY A 47 2.60 6.40 0.58
N PRO A 48 2.79 5.40 -0.31
CA PRO A 48 4.07 4.71 -0.46
C PRO A 48 5.22 5.67 -0.75
N GLY A 49 5.00 6.70 -1.57
CA GLY A 49 6.01 7.72 -1.86
C GLY A 49 6.44 8.51 -0.62
N ALA A 50 5.49 8.88 0.25
CA ALA A 50 5.79 9.57 1.50
C ALA A 50 6.57 8.68 2.48
N GLY A 51 6.19 7.40 2.60
CA GLY A 51 6.92 6.42 3.39
C GLY A 51 8.35 6.25 2.87
N LEU A 52 8.53 5.93 1.58
CA LEU A 52 9.86 5.78 0.98
C LEU A 52 10.73 7.03 1.16
N THR A 53 10.16 8.23 0.98
CA THR A 53 10.88 9.49 1.21
C THR A 53 11.37 9.58 2.66
N LEU A 54 10.52 9.27 3.63
CA LEU A 54 10.93 9.29 5.04
C LEU A 54 11.99 8.22 5.34
N GLY A 55 11.86 7.01 4.78
CA GLY A 55 12.87 5.96 4.92
C GLY A 55 14.24 6.39 4.39
N MET A 56 14.28 7.03 3.23
CA MET A 56 15.52 7.58 2.66
C MET A 56 16.11 8.71 3.52
N LEU A 57 15.27 9.56 4.11
CA LEU A 57 15.73 10.58 5.05
C LEU A 57 16.30 9.95 6.33
N THR A 58 15.67 8.90 6.85
CA THR A 58 16.19 8.14 8.00
C THR A 58 17.56 7.54 7.70
N LEU A 59 17.75 6.94 6.51
CA LEU A 59 19.08 6.46 6.07
C LEU A 59 20.11 7.59 6.03
N GLY A 60 19.73 8.74 5.46
CA GLY A 60 20.62 9.90 5.37
C GLY A 60 21.05 10.41 6.73
N VAL A 61 20.12 10.50 7.70
CA VAL A 61 20.42 10.93 9.07
C VAL A 61 21.32 9.92 9.78
N ALA A 62 21.03 8.62 9.67
CA ALA A 62 21.84 7.57 10.27
C ALA A 62 23.29 7.57 9.73
N ALA A 63 23.47 7.83 8.44
CA ALA A 63 24.78 7.95 7.81
C ALA A 63 25.52 9.24 8.21
N ALA A 64 24.80 10.37 8.30
CA ALA A 64 25.39 11.67 8.60
C ALA A 64 25.73 11.85 10.09
N ILE A 65 24.99 11.17 10.98
CA ILE A 65 25.15 11.29 12.44
C ILE A 65 25.30 9.88 13.03
N PRO A 66 26.48 9.24 12.91
CA PRO A 66 26.66 7.86 13.37
C PRO A 66 26.32 7.63 14.85
N ALA A 67 26.38 8.69 15.67
CA ALA A 67 25.98 8.66 17.08
C ALA A 67 24.53 8.18 17.29
N VAL A 68 23.62 8.38 16.33
CA VAL A 68 22.22 7.93 16.46
C VAL A 68 22.07 6.41 16.42
N THR A 69 23.05 5.68 15.89
CA THR A 69 23.06 4.21 15.84
C THR A 69 24.08 3.59 16.80
N GLN A 70 24.76 4.38 17.64
CA GLN A 70 25.78 3.86 18.57
C GLN A 70 25.18 3.16 19.79
N SER A 71 23.94 3.47 20.16
CA SER A 71 23.23 2.76 21.23
C SER A 71 22.31 1.69 20.65
N ASP A 72 22.06 0.63 21.42
CA ASP A 72 21.11 -0.42 21.07
C ASP A 72 19.71 0.15 20.82
N VAL A 73 19.31 1.14 21.63
CA VAL A 73 18.02 1.82 21.47
C VAL A 73 17.97 2.62 20.17
N GLY A 74 19.01 3.41 19.88
CA GLY A 74 19.05 4.25 18.69
C GLY A 74 19.10 3.43 17.39
N SER A 75 19.92 2.38 17.36
CA SER A 75 19.98 1.45 16.23
C SER A 75 18.65 0.72 16.00
N SER A 76 17.98 0.28 17.06
CA SER A 76 16.65 -0.35 16.97
C SER A 76 15.60 0.60 16.40
N ILE A 77 15.55 1.86 16.89
CA ILE A 77 14.62 2.87 16.37
C ILE A 77 14.86 3.14 14.88
N VAL A 78 16.13 3.25 14.46
CA VAL A 78 16.47 3.44 13.04
C VAL A 78 16.02 2.23 12.22
N ALA A 79 16.30 1.01 12.68
CA ALA A 79 15.89 -0.21 12.00
C ALA A 79 14.36 -0.30 11.84
N ASP A 80 13.60 -0.01 12.90
CA ASP A 80 12.13 -0.01 12.87
C ASP A 80 11.57 1.06 11.92
N LEU A 81 12.16 2.28 11.94
CA LEU A 81 11.77 3.34 11.01
C LEU A 81 12.02 2.92 9.56
N LEU A 82 13.17 2.31 9.26
CA LEU A 82 13.48 1.83 7.92
C LEU A 82 12.53 0.72 7.49
N PHE A 83 12.26 -0.24 8.38
CA PHE A 83 11.34 -1.33 8.10
C PHE A 83 9.92 -0.80 7.80
N VAL A 84 9.38 0.05 8.65
CA VAL A 84 8.02 0.59 8.49
C VAL A 84 7.88 1.55 7.30
N ASN A 85 8.92 2.31 6.96
CA ASN A 85 8.83 3.30 5.89
C ASN A 85 9.28 2.77 4.52
N ILE A 86 10.14 1.75 4.48
CA ILE A 86 10.62 1.17 3.23
C ILE A 86 9.89 -0.13 2.95
N VAL A 87 10.03 -1.13 3.83
CA VAL A 87 9.49 -2.48 3.58
C VAL A 87 7.97 -2.44 3.48
N TRP A 88 7.29 -1.78 4.43
CA TRP A 88 5.84 -1.64 4.40
C TRP A 88 5.33 -0.79 3.22
N SER A 89 6.05 0.23 2.78
CA SER A 89 5.66 1.01 1.59
C SER A 89 5.86 0.22 0.29
N VAL A 90 6.95 -0.55 0.17
CA VAL A 90 7.15 -1.47 -0.97
C VAL A 90 6.09 -2.56 -0.98
N PHE A 91 5.78 -3.13 0.18
CA PHE A 91 4.70 -4.11 0.30
C PHE A 91 3.36 -3.53 -0.15
N ASN A 92 3.05 -2.29 0.25
CA ASN A 92 1.84 -1.60 -0.21
C ASN A 92 1.81 -1.32 -1.72
N LEU A 93 2.95 -1.34 -2.43
CA LEU A 93 2.99 -1.20 -3.89
C LEU A 93 2.70 -2.50 -4.65
N LEU A 94 2.52 -3.63 -3.96
CA LEU A 94 2.10 -4.87 -4.61
C LEU A 94 0.74 -4.67 -5.32
N PRO A 95 0.57 -5.13 -6.57
CA PRO A 95 -0.67 -4.97 -7.33
C PRO A 95 -1.74 -5.97 -6.86
N LEU A 96 -2.21 -5.78 -5.64
CA LEU A 96 -3.06 -6.68 -4.87
C LEU A 96 -4.03 -5.84 -4.03
N PHE A 97 -5.34 -6.05 -4.13
CA PHE A 97 -6.26 -5.40 -3.19
C PHE A 97 -6.18 -6.01 -1.78
N PRO A 98 -6.34 -5.22 -0.71
CA PRO A 98 -6.70 -3.81 -0.67
C PRO A 98 -5.51 -2.82 -0.75
N LEU A 99 -4.29 -3.29 -1.05
CA LEU A 99 -3.08 -2.47 -1.04
C LEU A 99 -3.11 -1.34 -2.08
N ASP A 100 -2.29 -0.32 -1.84
CA ASP A 100 -2.19 0.85 -2.71
C ASP A 100 -1.79 0.52 -4.14
N GLY A 101 -0.92 -0.47 -4.33
CA GLY A 101 -0.48 -0.96 -5.63
C GLY A 101 -1.61 -1.56 -6.44
N GLY A 102 -2.58 -2.22 -5.79
CA GLY A 102 -3.81 -2.66 -6.44
C GLY A 102 -4.65 -1.48 -6.93
N ASN A 103 -4.85 -0.48 -6.06
CA ASN A 103 -5.58 0.74 -6.43
C ASN A 103 -4.86 1.55 -7.52
N ALA A 104 -3.54 1.62 -7.49
CA ALA A 104 -2.71 2.25 -8.49
C ALA A 104 -2.83 1.51 -9.83
N LEU A 105 -2.64 0.19 -9.85
CA LEU A 105 -2.80 -0.61 -11.08
C LEU A 105 -4.19 -0.43 -11.68
N ARG A 106 -5.25 -0.57 -10.88
CA ARG A 106 -6.63 -0.38 -11.34
C ARG A 106 -6.82 1.01 -11.94
N SER A 107 -6.42 2.05 -11.21
CA SER A 107 -6.63 3.43 -11.64
C SER A 107 -5.80 3.76 -12.90
N GLY A 108 -4.62 3.18 -13.03
CA GLY A 108 -3.79 3.29 -14.23
C GLY A 108 -4.42 2.61 -15.44
N LEU A 109 -4.96 1.40 -15.28
CA LEU A 109 -5.68 0.69 -16.35
C LEU A 109 -6.94 1.46 -16.77
N ALA A 110 -7.69 1.99 -15.80
CA ALA A 110 -8.91 2.76 -16.04
C ALA A 110 -8.68 4.09 -16.80
N LEU A 111 -7.43 4.52 -17.02
CA LEU A 111 -7.12 5.62 -17.94
C LEU A 111 -7.31 5.23 -19.41
N PHE A 112 -7.19 3.94 -19.74
CA PHE A 112 -7.16 3.43 -21.11
C PHE A 112 -8.22 2.35 -21.38
N THR A 113 -8.87 1.83 -20.34
CA THR A 113 -9.88 0.77 -20.44
C THR A 113 -11.18 1.16 -19.75
N ARG A 114 -12.23 0.36 -19.94
CA ARG A 114 -13.45 0.47 -19.12
C ARG A 114 -13.10 0.15 -17.66
N GLU A 115 -13.78 0.81 -16.74
CA GLU A 115 -13.61 0.61 -15.29
C GLU A 115 -13.76 -0.87 -14.89
N VAL A 116 -14.77 -1.55 -15.43
CA VAL A 116 -15.01 -2.99 -15.16
C VAL A 116 -13.84 -3.87 -15.59
N ASP A 117 -13.20 -3.56 -16.72
CA ASP A 117 -12.06 -4.33 -17.22
C ASP A 117 -10.80 -4.07 -16.36
N ALA A 118 -10.61 -2.83 -15.90
CA ALA A 118 -9.54 -2.49 -14.96
C ALA A 118 -9.70 -3.24 -13.62
N TRP A 119 -10.90 -3.27 -13.05
CA TRP A 119 -11.18 -4.08 -11.85
C TRP A 119 -10.91 -5.56 -12.07
N ARG A 120 -11.37 -6.11 -13.21
CA ARG A 120 -11.20 -7.53 -13.54
C ARG A 120 -9.73 -7.92 -13.66
N VAL A 121 -8.93 -7.12 -14.36
CA VAL A 121 -7.49 -7.37 -14.52
C VAL A 121 -6.77 -7.25 -13.18
N THR A 122 -6.99 -6.15 -12.45
CA THR A 122 -6.32 -5.93 -11.16
C THR A 122 -6.67 -7.02 -10.15
N ALA A 123 -7.94 -7.40 -10.03
CA ALA A 123 -8.34 -8.46 -9.10
C ALA A 123 -7.80 -9.84 -9.52
N GLY A 124 -7.70 -10.12 -10.82
CA GLY A 124 -7.05 -11.34 -11.33
C GLY A 124 -5.56 -11.40 -11.00
N VAL A 125 -4.83 -10.31 -11.24
CA VAL A 125 -3.41 -10.19 -10.87
C VAL A 125 -3.23 -10.32 -9.36
N GLY A 126 -4.06 -9.61 -8.59
CA GLY A 126 -4.07 -9.68 -7.13
C GLY A 126 -4.32 -11.11 -6.63
N LEU A 127 -5.26 -11.85 -7.22
CA LEU A 127 -5.52 -13.24 -6.82
C LEU A 127 -4.27 -14.13 -6.97
N LEU A 128 -3.55 -13.98 -8.09
CA LEU A 128 -2.31 -14.75 -8.34
C LEU A 128 -1.21 -14.39 -7.35
N ILE A 129 -0.99 -13.08 -7.12
CA ILE A 129 0.01 -12.61 -6.16
C ILE A 129 -0.35 -13.05 -4.74
N GLY A 130 -1.61 -12.88 -4.34
CA GLY A 130 -2.12 -13.29 -3.04
C GLY A 130 -1.92 -14.79 -2.79
N ALA A 131 -2.26 -15.64 -3.76
CA ALA A 131 -2.04 -17.08 -3.67
C ALA A 131 -0.54 -17.43 -3.53
N GLY A 132 0.33 -16.73 -4.27
CA GLY A 132 1.78 -16.87 -4.12
C GLY A 132 2.29 -16.48 -2.73
N LEU A 133 1.81 -15.36 -2.18
CA LEU A 133 2.15 -14.91 -0.83
C LEU A 133 1.61 -15.85 0.26
N VAL A 134 0.43 -16.44 0.07
CA VAL A 134 -0.11 -17.49 0.95
C VAL A 134 0.82 -18.70 0.96
N PHE A 135 1.24 -19.16 -0.22
CA PHE A 135 2.19 -20.27 -0.33
C PHE A 135 3.53 -19.94 0.36
N LEU A 136 4.07 -18.74 0.13
CA LEU A 136 5.29 -18.29 0.81
C LEU A 136 5.12 -18.27 2.33
N GLY A 137 4.07 -17.63 2.84
CA GLY A 137 3.77 -17.56 4.27
C GLY A 137 3.60 -18.93 4.92
N TRP A 138 3.03 -19.89 4.20
CA TRP A 138 2.98 -21.29 4.64
C TRP A 138 4.37 -21.92 4.72
N THR A 139 5.17 -21.82 3.64
CA THR A 139 6.51 -22.45 3.59
C THR A 139 7.52 -21.83 4.55
N SER A 140 7.38 -20.54 4.86
CA SER A 140 8.22 -19.83 5.82
C SER A 140 7.70 -19.92 7.26
N ASN A 141 6.54 -20.54 7.48
CA ASN A 141 5.85 -20.61 8.78
C ASN A 141 5.54 -19.23 9.38
N GLU A 142 5.33 -18.23 8.52
CA GLU A 142 5.04 -16.85 8.90
C GLU A 142 3.53 -16.63 8.98
N ILE A 143 2.97 -16.90 10.17
CA ILE A 143 1.51 -16.85 10.42
C ILE A 143 0.92 -15.48 10.04
N PHE A 144 1.65 -14.39 10.32
CA PHE A 144 1.20 -13.05 10.00
C PHE A 144 1.06 -12.84 8.47
N LEU A 145 2.08 -13.25 7.70
CA LEU A 145 2.04 -13.16 6.23
C LEU A 145 0.90 -14.02 5.67
N LEU A 146 0.74 -15.24 6.20
CA LEU A 146 -0.33 -16.15 5.79
C LEU A 146 -1.72 -15.53 5.99
N TYR A 147 -1.94 -14.87 7.13
CA TYR A 147 -3.20 -14.20 7.44
C TYR A 147 -3.49 -13.02 6.50
N ILE A 148 -2.53 -12.10 6.33
CA ILE A 148 -2.73 -10.91 5.47
C ILE A 148 -2.87 -11.32 4.00
N ALA A 149 -2.07 -12.27 3.52
CA ALA A 149 -2.13 -12.75 2.15
C ALA A 149 -3.42 -13.53 1.89
N GLY A 150 -3.87 -14.36 2.83
CA GLY A 150 -5.11 -15.11 2.73
C GLY A 150 -6.33 -14.17 2.66
N SER A 151 -6.39 -13.18 3.53
CA SER A 151 -7.48 -12.19 3.53
C SER A 151 -7.51 -11.33 2.25
N ALA A 152 -6.33 -10.93 1.74
CA ALA A 152 -6.22 -10.22 0.47
C ALA A 152 -6.64 -11.12 -0.72
N THR A 153 -6.23 -12.39 -0.73
CA THR A 153 -6.61 -13.37 -1.76
C THR A 153 -8.13 -13.54 -1.82
N VAL A 154 -8.78 -13.71 -0.67
CA VAL A 154 -10.25 -13.80 -0.58
C VAL A 154 -10.92 -12.51 -1.06
N THR A 155 -10.37 -11.35 -0.72
CA THR A 155 -10.88 -10.05 -1.18
C THR A 155 -10.86 -9.97 -2.72
N ASN A 156 -9.73 -10.30 -3.35
CA ASN A 156 -9.60 -10.25 -4.82
C ASN A 156 -10.52 -11.28 -5.50
N TRP A 157 -10.66 -12.47 -4.91
CA TRP A 157 -11.61 -13.47 -5.41
C TRP A 157 -13.06 -12.97 -5.36
N ARG A 158 -13.48 -12.35 -4.25
CA ARG A 158 -14.84 -11.78 -4.12
C ARG A 158 -15.12 -10.68 -5.15
N ILE A 159 -14.16 -9.77 -5.36
CA ILE A 159 -14.28 -8.73 -6.38
C ILE A 159 -14.57 -9.35 -7.75
N LEU A 160 -13.87 -10.42 -8.13
CA LEU A 160 -14.11 -11.08 -9.42
C LEU A 160 -15.51 -11.69 -9.54
N GLN A 161 -16.09 -12.19 -8.45
CA GLN A 161 -17.45 -12.77 -8.43
C GLN A 161 -18.55 -11.71 -8.55
N GLU A 162 -18.30 -10.50 -8.05
CA GLU A 162 -19.28 -9.40 -8.04
C GLU A 162 -19.30 -8.60 -9.36
N LEU A 163 -18.29 -8.77 -10.22
CA LEU A 163 -18.22 -8.04 -11.49
C LEU A 163 -19.25 -8.57 -12.50
N PRO A 164 -19.96 -7.68 -13.23
CA PRO A 164 -20.94 -8.11 -14.23
C PRO A 164 -20.29 -8.94 -15.33
N ALA A 165 -21.00 -9.97 -15.80
CA ALA A 165 -20.59 -10.76 -16.97
C ALA A 165 -20.42 -9.86 -18.21
N ARG A 166 -19.55 -10.29 -19.14
CA ARG A 166 -19.17 -9.51 -20.33
C ARG A 166 -20.35 -9.16 -21.22
#